data_AF-A0A3M2V0L5-F1
#
_entry.id   AF-A0A3M2V0L5-F1
#
_cell.length_a   1.000
_cell.length_b   1.000
_cell.length_c   1.000
_cell.angle_alpha   90.00
_cell.angle_beta   90.00
_cell.angle_gamma   90.00
#
_symmetry.space_group_name_H-M   'P 1'
#
loop_
_entity.id
_entity.type
_entity.pdbx_description
1 polymer ?
#
loop_
_entity_poly.entity_id
_entity_poly.type
_entity_poly.pdbx_seq_one_letter_code
_entity_poly.pdbx_strand_id
1 'polypeptide(L)' 'GSSDAATTLLGLNHLWQLGWDEDRLAQLGLTLGADVPVFVRGHAAFAEGVGEILTPVDPEEPWYLVLVPQVA' A
#
# COMPACT_ATOMS: atom_id res chain seq x y z
N GLY A 1 -1.24 -7.91 -6.56
CA GLY A 1 -1.21 -8.61 -5.27
C GLY A 1 -1.51 -7.65 -4.13
N SER A 2 -0.48 -7.06 -3.54
CA SER A 2 -0.61 -6.17 -2.37
C SER A 2 -1.48 -4.94 -2.65
N SER A 3 -1.34 -4.33 -3.84
CA SER A 3 -2.21 -3.21 -4.28
C SER A 3 -3.69 -3.60 -4.38
N ASP A 4 -4.00 -4.81 -4.86
CA ASP A 4 -5.38 -5.30 -4.95
C ASP A 4 -5.99 -5.48 -3.55
N ALA A 5 -5.21 -6.03 -2.61
CA ALA A 5 -5.60 -6.20 -1.22
C ALA A 5 -5.89 -4.85 -0.54
N ALA A 6 -4.98 -3.88 -0.65
CA ALA A 6 -5.16 -2.55 -0.09
C ALA A 6 -6.39 -1.84 -0.68
N THR A 7 -6.56 -1.89 -2.00
CA THR A 7 -7.71 -1.28 -2.69
C THR A 7 -9.02 -1.93 -2.24
N THR A 8 -9.02 -3.26 -2.05
CA THR A 8 -10.19 -3.98 -1.53
C THR A 8 -10.52 -3.53 -0.10
N LEU A 9 -9.54 -3.40 0.78
CA LEU A 9 -9.75 -2.92 2.16
C LEU A 9 -10.34 -1.50 2.19
N LEU A 10 -9.76 -0.58 1.41
CA LEU A 10 -10.25 0.80 1.29
C LEU A 10 -11.68 0.85 0.73
N GLY A 11 -11.93 0.08 -0.34
CA GLY A 11 -13.25 -0.02 -0.98
C GLY A 11 -14.31 -0.56 -0.04
N LEU A 12 -14.02 -1.64 0.69
CA LEU A 12 -14.95 -2.22 1.68
C LEU A 12 -15.19 -1.27 2.87
N ASN A 13 -14.14 -0.61 3.39
CA ASN A 13 -14.28 0.39 4.45
C ASN A 13 -15.26 1.51 4.03
N HIS A 14 -15.16 1.97 2.78
CA HIS A 14 -16.04 2.97 2.21
C HIS A 14 -17.47 2.45 1.98
N LEU A 15 -17.62 1.33 1.26
CA LEU A 15 -18.92 0.78 0.86
C LEU A 15 -19.76 0.30 2.06
N TRP A 16 -19.11 -0.24 3.08
CA TRP A 16 -19.76 -0.68 4.31
C TRP A 16 -19.83 0.41 5.39
N GLN A 17 -19.34 1.61 5.09
CA GLN A 17 -19.37 2.76 5.98
C GLN A 17 -18.77 2.46 7.37
N LEU A 18 -17.69 1.67 7.42
CA LEU A 18 -17.11 1.24 8.70
C LEU A 18 -16.42 2.39 9.44
N GLY A 19 -16.01 3.44 8.71
CA GLY A 19 -15.37 4.63 9.28
C GLY A 19 -14.03 4.35 9.93
N TRP A 20 -13.32 3.29 9.51
CA TRP A 20 -11.99 3.02 10.02
C TRP A 20 -10.98 3.98 9.42
N ASP A 21 -10.02 4.39 10.25
CA ASP A 21 -8.89 5.20 9.83
C ASP A 21 -7.86 4.38 9.04
N GLU A 22 -6.95 5.08 8.37
CA GLU A 22 -5.90 4.48 7.57
C GLU A 22 -4.92 3.65 8.42
N ASP A 23 -4.65 4.05 9.67
CA ASP A 23 -3.74 3.32 10.56
C ASP A 23 -4.29 1.92 10.89
N ARG A 24 -5.60 1.82 11.17
CA ARG A 24 -6.25 0.53 11.40
C ARG A 24 -6.29 -0.32 10.14
N LEU A 25 -6.57 0.28 8.98
CA LEU A 25 -6.55 -0.44 7.71
C LEU A 25 -5.15 -0.93 7.35
N ALA A 26 -4.12 -0.12 7.63
CA ALA A 26 -2.72 -0.48 7.42
C ALA A 26 -2.30 -1.62 8.35
N GLN A 27 -2.70 -1.60 9.63
CA GLN A 27 -2.45 -2.71 10.56
C GLN A 27 -3.10 -4.02 10.10
N LEU A 28 -4.35 -3.97 9.62
CA LEU A 28 -5.00 -5.14 9.02
C LEU A 28 -4.26 -5.59 7.76
N GLY A 29 -3.89 -4.65 6.88
CA GLY A 29 -3.14 -4.92 5.66
C GLY A 29 -1.80 -5.59 5.90
N LEU A 30 -1.07 -5.22 6.96
CA LEU A 30 0.21 -5.82 7.34
C LEU A 30 0.09 -7.34 7.57
N THR A 31 -1.06 -7.82 8.05
CA THR A 31 -1.33 -9.26 8.23
C THR A 31 -1.49 -10.03 6.91
N LEU A 32 -1.78 -9.32 5.81
CA LEU A 32 -1.94 -9.88 4.46
C LEU A 32 -0.64 -9.79 3.65
N GLY A 33 0.21 -8.80 3.95
CA GLY A 33 1.52 -8.65 3.34
C GLY A 33 2.22 -7.34 3.73
N ALA A 34 3.55 -7.39 3.77
CA ALA A 34 4.45 -6.28 4.10
C ALA A 34 4.21 -5.00 3.29
N ASP A 35 3.85 -5.13 2.00
CA ASP A 35 3.67 -3.99 1.11
C ASP A 35 2.26 -3.36 1.18
N VAL A 36 1.28 -4.07 1.76
CA VAL A 36 -0.13 -3.61 1.78
C VAL A 36 -0.29 -2.25 2.51
N PRO A 37 0.36 -1.99 3.67
CA PRO A 37 0.31 -0.70 4.34
C PRO A 37 0.71 0.49 3.46
N VAL A 38 1.69 0.33 2.56
CA VAL A 38 2.13 1.40 1.65
C VAL A 38 0.99 1.82 0.72
N PHE A 39 0.30 0.84 0.14
CA PHE A 39 -0.84 1.09 -0.74
C PHE A 39 -2.08 1.62 -0.01
N VAL A 40 -2.30 1.24 1.27
CA VAL A 40 -3.40 1.80 2.07
C VAL A 40 -3.19 3.30 2.31
N ARG A 41 -1.96 3.71 2.64
CA ARG A 41 -1.62 5.12 2.88
C ARG A 41 -1.53 5.96 1.61
N GLY A 42 -1.26 5.34 0.45
CA GLY A 42 -1.37 5.98 -0.86
C GLY A 42 -0.34 7.09 -1.16
N HIS A 43 0.72 7.23 -0.36
CA HIS A 43 1.77 8.22 -0.53
C HIS A 43 3.14 7.54 -0.64
N ALA A 44 4.09 8.18 -1.33
CA ALA A 44 5.46 7.73 -1.34
C ALA A 44 6.02 7.73 0.10
N ALA A 45 6.65 6.63 0.47
CA ALA A 45 7.17 6.43 1.83
C ALA A 45 8.49 5.66 1.81
N PHE A 46 9.40 6.06 2.69
CA PHE A 46 10.54 5.25 3.06
C PHE A 46 10.07 4.16 4.03
N ALA A 47 10.31 2.90 3.67
CA ALA A 47 9.91 1.75 4.46
C ALA A 47 11.12 1.16 5.20
N GLU A 48 10.96 0.94 6.51
CA GLU A 48 11.92 0.26 7.36
C GLU A 48 11.30 -1.00 7.98
N GLY A 49 12.15 -1.87 8.55
CA GLY A 49 11.72 -3.15 9.10
C GLY A 49 11.26 -4.13 8.03
N VAL A 50 10.11 -4.76 8.25
CA VAL A 50 9.35 -5.56 7.27
C VAL A 50 8.25 -4.75 6.58
N GLY A 51 8.31 -3.42 6.60
CA GLY A 51 7.30 -2.53 6.01
C GLY A 51 6.30 -1.95 7.02
N GLU A 52 6.51 -2.17 8.32
CA GLU A 52 5.67 -1.66 9.40
C GLU A 52 5.97 -0.21 9.79
N ILE A 53 7.18 0.27 9.51
CA ILE A 53 7.58 1.67 9.75
C ILE A 53 7.62 2.37 8.40
N LEU A 54 6.65 3.26 8.17
CA LEU A 54 6.54 4.07 6.95
C LEU A 54 6.72 5.54 7.28
N THR A 55 7.76 6.16 6.72
CA THR A 55 8.01 7.59 6.82
C THR A 55 7.66 8.25 5.48
N PRO A 56 6.68 9.16 5.41
CA PRO A 56 6.34 9.87 4.18
C PRO A 56 7.54 10.63 3.62
N VAL A 57 7.72 10.54 2.30
CA VAL A 57 8.79 11.25 1.57
C VAL A 57 8.23 11.80 0.25
N ASP A 58 8.92 12.79 -0.31
CA ASP A 58 8.54 13.45 -1.56
C ASP A 58 9.72 13.34 -2.56
N PRO A 59 9.91 12.18 -3.20
CA PRO A 59 10.99 11.98 -4.17
C PRO A 59 10.66 12.66 -5.50
N GLU A 60 11.68 12.94 -6.31
CA GLU A 60 11.44 13.35 -7.70
C GLU A 60 10.67 12.25 -8.45
N GLU A 61 9.73 12.67 -9.33
CA GLU A 61 8.88 11.77 -10.12
C GLU A 61 9.31 11.78 -11.62
N PRO A 62 10.46 11.21 -11.99
CA PRO A 62 10.85 11.13 -13.40
C PRO A 62 10.01 10.07 -14.14
N TRP A 63 10.11 10.08 -15.47
CA TRP A 63 9.50 9.06 -16.29
C TRP A 63 10.29 7.75 -16.25
N TYR A 64 9.58 6.63 -16.07
CA TYR A 64 10.15 5.29 -16.09
C TYR A 64 9.56 4.46 -17.24
N LEU A 65 10.42 3.69 -17.93
CA LEU A 65 9.99 2.63 -18.85
C LEU A 65 10.11 1.28 -18.14
N VAL A 66 8.97 0.64 -17.87
CA VAL A 66 8.94 -0.70 -17.24
C VAL A 66 8.82 -1.76 -18.34
N LEU A 67 9.78 -2.69 -18.37
CA LEU A 67 9.77 -3.83 -19.30
C LEU A 67 9.56 -5.13 -18.51
N VAL A 68 8.54 -5.91 -18.89
CA VAL A 68 8.22 -7.20 -18.27
C VAL A 68 8.28 -8.29 -19.35
N PRO A 69 9.45 -8.91 -19.59
CA PRO A 69 9.57 -9.98 -20.57
C PRO A 69 8.84 -11.23 -20.10
N GLN A 70 8.39 -12.07 -21.04
CA GLN A 70 7.87 -13.39 -20.69
C GLN A 70 9.02 -14.27 -20.16
N VAL A 71 8.82 -14.84 -18.98
CA VAL A 71 9.69 -15.90 -18.46
C VAL A 71 9.12 -17.23 -18.96
N ALA A 72 9.95 -18.03 -19.62
CA ALA A 72 9.59 -19.33 -20.19
C ALA A 72 9.41 -20.41 -19.11
#